data_AF-A0A1H3D7B4-F1
#
_entry.id   AF-A0A1H3D7B4-F1
#
_cell.length_a   1.000
_cell.length_b   1.000
_cell.length_c   1.000
_cell.angle_alpha   90.00
_cell.angle_beta   90.00
_cell.angle_gamma   90.00
#
_symmetry.space_group_name_H-M   'P 1'
#
loop_
_entity.id
_entity.type
_entity.pdbx_description
1 polymer ?
#
loop_
_entity_poly.entity_id
_entity_poly.type
_entity_poly.pdbx_seq_one_letter_code
_entity_poly.pdbx_strand_id
1 'polypeptide(L)'
;MADHDTRFSLPGVDDPPSTEAGVILMGLDAERLLAGLGLAMLADDPALVTLAVDRVRHGAMTQFTAAGLVETGAARWLALRPALAETGIPSTTNGSLRRSWEHTLRVVTGVHPGLGPGSAAYLTACWFRRDEVDALAAP
;
A
#
# COMPACT_ATOMS: atom_id res chain seq x y z
N MET A 1 -34.96 -8.89 9.48
CA MET A 1 -33.69 -9.63 9.30
C MET A 1 -32.63 -8.57 9.07
N ALA A 2 -31.80 -8.29 10.08
CA ALA A 2 -30.84 -7.19 10.01
C ALA A 2 -29.76 -7.51 8.99
N ASP A 3 -29.61 -6.66 7.98
CA ASP A 3 -28.58 -6.73 6.96
C ASP A 3 -27.21 -6.59 7.64
N HIS A 4 -26.47 -7.69 7.72
CA HIS A 4 -25.15 -7.73 8.36
C HIS A 4 -24.14 -7.13 7.38
N ASP A 5 -23.64 -5.94 7.69
CA ASP A 5 -22.60 -5.28 6.89
C ASP A 5 -21.27 -6.02 7.04
N THR A 6 -21.07 -7.04 6.19
CA THR A 6 -19.87 -7.88 6.14
C THR A 6 -18.58 -7.12 5.78
N ARG A 7 -18.69 -5.82 5.44
CA ARG A 7 -17.51 -4.96 5.21
C ARG A 7 -16.71 -4.72 6.50
N PHE A 8 -17.35 -4.83 7.67
CA PHE A 8 -16.73 -4.55 8.98
C PHE A 8 -16.68 -5.77 9.92
N SER A 9 -16.79 -7.00 9.39
CA SER A 9 -16.59 -8.19 10.22
C SER A 9 -15.26 -8.12 10.98
N LEU A 10 -15.28 -8.44 12.27
CA LEU A 10 -14.08 -8.49 13.11
C LEU A 10 -13.08 -9.49 12.52
N PRO A 11 -11.75 -9.23 12.63
CA PRO A 11 -10.75 -10.17 12.17
C PRO A 11 -10.90 -11.50 12.93
N GLY A 12 -10.69 -12.61 12.22
CA GLY A 12 -10.50 -13.89 12.85
C GLY A 12 -9.25 -13.86 13.73
N VAL A 13 -9.28 -14.54 14.88
CA VAL A 13 -8.12 -14.62 15.79
C VAL A 13 -6.85 -15.15 15.10
N ASP A 14 -7.02 -15.89 14.00
CA ASP A 14 -5.95 -16.49 13.19
C ASP A 14 -5.63 -15.71 11.90
N ASP A 15 -6.23 -14.52 11.69
CA ASP A 15 -5.95 -13.73 10.49
C ASP A 15 -4.48 -13.23 10.52
N PRO A 16 -3.74 -13.33 9.41
CA PRO A 16 -2.34 -12.95 9.40
C PRO A 16 -2.16 -11.45 9.66
N PRO A 17 -1.10 -11.03 10.38
CA PRO A 17 -0.85 -9.61 10.71
C PRO A 17 -0.78 -8.67 9.50
N SER A 18 -0.43 -9.21 8.33
CA SER A 18 -0.41 -8.47 7.05
C SER A 18 -1.78 -7.96 6.63
N THR A 19 -2.87 -8.57 7.09
CA THR A 19 -4.24 -8.16 6.78
C THR A 19 -4.63 -6.89 7.56
N GLU A 20 -4.19 -6.75 8.81
CA GLU A 20 -4.42 -5.54 9.62
C GLU A 20 -3.54 -4.36 9.16
N ALA A 21 -2.30 -4.63 8.72
CA ALA A 21 -1.49 -3.61 8.03
C ALA A 21 -2.21 -3.08 6.77
N GLY A 22 -2.92 -3.94 6.04
CA GLY A 22 -3.73 -3.54 4.89
C GLY A 22 -4.85 -2.57 5.24
N VAL A 23 -5.57 -2.81 6.33
CA VAL A 23 -6.63 -1.90 6.81
C VAL A 23 -6.05 -0.52 7.13
N ILE A 24 -4.91 -0.46 7.82
CA ILE A 24 -4.25 0.80 8.19
C ILE A 24 -3.80 1.56 6.93
N LEU A 25 -3.12 0.88 6.00
CA LEU A 25 -2.61 1.50 4.78
C LEU A 25 -3.74 2.02 3.88
N MET A 26 -4.87 1.32 3.83
CA MET A 26 -6.05 1.78 3.10
C MET A 26 -6.67 3.07 3.66
N GLY A 27 -6.36 3.45 4.90
CA GLY A 27 -6.74 4.74 5.49
C GLY A 27 -5.83 5.91 5.12
N LEU A 28 -4.67 5.66 4.48
CA LEU A 28 -3.71 6.70 4.12
C LEU A 28 -4.05 7.34 2.78
N ASP A 29 -3.90 8.66 2.67
CA ASP A 29 -3.99 9.41 1.42
C ASP A 29 -2.90 8.99 0.40
N ALA A 30 -3.14 9.28 -0.89
CA ALA A 30 -2.26 8.84 -1.97
C ALA A 30 -0.84 9.42 -1.86
N GLU A 31 -0.68 10.63 -1.31
CA GLU A 31 0.63 11.23 -1.05
C GLU A 31 1.42 10.42 0.00
N ARG A 32 0.78 10.05 1.11
CA ARG A 32 1.40 9.18 2.13
C ARG A 32 1.68 7.77 1.61
N LEU A 33 0.84 7.24 0.74
CA LEU A 33 1.08 5.95 0.09
C LEU A 33 2.32 6.00 -0.81
N LEU A 34 2.46 7.04 -1.63
CA LEU A 34 3.65 7.25 -2.46
C LEU A 34 4.90 7.45 -1.60
N ALA A 35 4.83 8.33 -0.58
CA ALA A 35 5.95 8.55 0.33
C ALA A 35 6.40 7.26 1.03
N GLY A 36 5.45 6.43 1.46
CA GLY A 36 5.73 5.14 2.06
C GLY A 36 6.28 4.11 1.06
N LEU A 37 5.79 4.08 -0.18
CA LEU A 37 6.36 3.24 -1.24
C LEU A 37 7.82 3.61 -1.55
N GLY A 38 8.15 4.90 -1.52
CA GLY A 38 9.52 5.40 -1.66
C GLY A 38 10.41 4.97 -0.49
N LEU A 39 9.89 5.04 0.73
CA LEU A 39 10.65 4.72 1.95
C LEU A 39 10.77 3.21 2.24
N ALA A 40 9.80 2.41 1.82
CA ALA A 40 9.73 0.97 2.09
C ALA A 40 10.86 0.12 1.45
N MET A 41 11.79 0.74 0.73
CA MET A 41 13.08 0.14 0.35
C MET A 41 14.02 -0.05 1.54
N LEU A 42 13.84 0.74 2.60
CA LEU A 42 14.75 0.82 3.73
C LEU A 42 14.24 0.07 4.97
N ALA A 43 12.98 -0.38 4.95
CA ALA A 43 12.36 -1.09 6.05
C ALA A 43 11.29 -2.06 5.56
N ASP A 44 11.30 -3.25 6.16
CA ASP A 44 10.38 -4.34 5.80
C ASP A 44 9.04 -4.28 6.54
N ASP A 45 8.94 -3.52 7.63
CA ASP A 45 7.71 -3.38 8.40
C ASP A 45 6.89 -2.15 7.91
N PRO A 46 5.69 -2.37 7.34
CA PRO A 46 4.85 -1.27 6.85
C PRO A 46 4.39 -0.29 7.93
N ALA A 47 4.24 -0.72 9.18
CA ALA A 47 3.89 0.16 10.30
C ALA A 47 5.06 1.09 10.66
N LEU A 48 6.29 0.57 10.68
CA LEU A 48 7.50 1.39 10.87
C LEU A 48 7.69 2.40 9.74
N VAL A 49 7.42 2.00 8.49
CA VAL A 49 7.44 2.92 7.34
C VAL A 49 6.41 4.02 7.51
N THR A 50 5.18 3.70 7.93
CA THR A 50 4.12 4.69 8.19
C THR A 50 4.56 5.71 9.25
N LEU A 51 5.12 5.24 10.36
CA LEU A 51 5.62 6.10 11.44
C LEU A 51 6.78 7.00 10.96
N ALA A 52 7.66 6.48 10.12
CA ALA A 52 8.78 7.24 9.58
C ALA A 52 8.32 8.31 8.58
N VAL A 53 7.36 8.00 7.69
CA VAL A 53 6.72 9.00 6.81
C VAL A 53 6.07 10.11 7.63
N ASP A 54 5.37 9.76 8.71
CA ASP A 54 4.74 10.75 9.59
C ASP A 54 5.78 11.66 10.28
N ARG A 55 6.88 11.08 10.76
CA ARG A 55 8.01 11.86 11.31
C ARG A 55 8.64 12.81 10.29
N VAL A 56 8.81 12.38 9.04
CA VAL A 56 9.31 13.25 7.96
C VAL A 56 8.35 14.41 7.71
N ARG A 57 7.03 14.14 7.66
CA ARG A 57 5.99 15.18 7.48
C ARG A 57 5.98 16.19 8.63
N HIS A 58 6.31 15.76 9.84
CA HIS A 58 6.45 16.62 11.02
C HIS A 58 7.85 17.23 11.20
N GLY A 59 8.77 17.05 10.24
CA GLY A 59 10.10 17.66 10.27
C GLY A 59 11.07 17.03 11.28
N ALA A 60 10.75 15.86 11.83
CA ALA A 60 11.58 15.17 12.82
C ALA A 60 12.76 14.39 12.21
N MET A 61 12.80 14.23 10.89
CA MET A 61 13.86 13.53 10.15
C MET A 61 14.40 14.45 9.06
N THR A 62 15.59 15.00 9.25
CA THR A 62 16.17 16.03 8.37
C THR A 62 16.85 15.47 7.12
N GLN A 63 17.17 14.18 7.11
CA GLN A 63 17.78 13.49 5.97
C GLN A 63 16.79 13.17 4.83
N PHE A 64 15.48 13.36 5.06
CA PHE A 64 14.43 13.14 4.06
C PHE A 64 13.52 14.35 3.98
N THR A 65 12.94 14.58 2.80
CA THR A 65 11.85 15.53 2.61
C THR A 65 10.59 14.78 2.22
N ALA A 66 9.41 15.27 2.64
CA ALA A 66 8.15 14.66 2.24
C ALA A 66 8.01 14.60 0.71
N ALA A 67 8.32 15.72 0.02
CA ALA A 67 8.33 15.79 -1.43
C ALA A 67 9.28 14.77 -2.08
N GLY A 68 10.52 14.65 -1.59
CA GLY A 68 11.49 13.70 -2.15
C GLY A 68 11.07 12.23 -1.96
N LEU A 69 10.37 11.91 -0.86
CA LEU A 69 9.80 10.57 -0.67
C LEU A 69 8.65 10.32 -1.65
N VAL A 70 7.78 11.30 -1.88
CA VAL A 70 6.67 11.19 -2.85
C VAL A 70 7.21 11.02 -4.26
N GLU A 71 8.20 11.82 -4.68
CA GLU A 71 8.86 11.70 -5.99
C GLU A 71 9.50 10.32 -6.18
N THR A 72 10.22 9.84 -5.17
CA THR A 72 10.82 8.48 -5.18
C THR A 72 9.73 7.41 -5.29
N GLY A 73 8.64 7.57 -4.54
CA GLY A 73 7.47 6.70 -4.59
C GLY A 73 6.81 6.68 -5.97
N ALA A 74 6.64 7.85 -6.59
CA ALA A 74 6.01 8.01 -7.89
C ALA A 74 6.83 7.32 -8.98
N ALA A 75 8.14 7.56 -9.02
CA ALA A 75 9.05 6.89 -9.95
C ALA A 75 8.97 5.36 -9.80
N ARG A 76 8.90 4.88 -8.55
CA ARG A 76 8.81 3.45 -8.26
C ARG A 76 7.44 2.86 -8.64
N TRP A 77 6.36 3.58 -8.37
CA TRP A 77 5.02 3.20 -8.81
C TRP A 77 4.98 3.02 -10.32
N LEU A 78 5.45 4.02 -11.08
CA LEU A 78 5.49 3.97 -12.54
C LEU A 78 6.33 2.80 -13.07
N ALA A 79 7.42 2.44 -12.37
CA ALA A 79 8.26 1.30 -12.75
C ALA A 79 7.60 -0.06 -12.50
N LEU A 80 6.83 -0.22 -11.41
CA LEU A 80 6.30 -1.53 -10.97
C LEU A 80 4.86 -1.80 -11.44
N ARG A 81 4.06 -0.74 -11.63
CA ARG A 81 2.66 -0.79 -12.05
C ARG A 81 2.41 -1.60 -13.33
N PRO A 82 3.20 -1.46 -14.43
CA PRO A 82 2.88 -2.12 -15.70
C PRO A 82 2.79 -3.64 -15.58
N ALA A 83 3.75 -4.26 -14.89
CA ALA A 83 3.77 -5.71 -14.68
C ALA A 83 2.56 -6.20 -13.86
N LEU A 84 2.06 -5.39 -12.92
CA LEU A 84 0.83 -5.71 -12.19
C LEU A 84 -0.40 -5.58 -13.09
N ALA A 85 -0.46 -4.58 -13.95
CA ALA A 85 -1.58 -4.37 -14.87
C ALA A 85 -1.75 -5.54 -15.85
N GLU A 86 -0.65 -6.18 -16.27
CA GLU A 86 -0.67 -7.37 -17.14
C GLU A 86 -1.38 -8.59 -16.50
N THR A 87 -1.44 -8.66 -15.16
CA THR A 87 -2.13 -9.76 -14.47
C THR A 87 -3.65 -9.65 -14.53
N GLY A 88 -4.19 -8.49 -14.94
CA GLY A 88 -5.63 -8.26 -15.04
C GLY A 88 -6.37 -8.26 -13.69
N ILE A 89 -5.66 -8.16 -12.56
CA ILE A 89 -6.32 -8.14 -11.25
C ILE A 89 -7.23 -6.92 -11.10
N PRO A 90 -8.49 -7.10 -10.66
CA PRO A 90 -9.37 -5.98 -10.38
C PRO A 90 -8.83 -5.16 -9.20
N SER A 91 -9.20 -3.89 -9.18
CA SER A 91 -8.76 -2.93 -8.14
C SER A 91 -9.58 -3.08 -6.87
N THR A 92 -10.84 -3.46 -7.00
CA THR A 92 -11.72 -3.80 -5.90
C THR A 92 -12.68 -4.88 -6.39
N THR A 93 -12.81 -5.97 -5.64
CA THR A 93 -13.91 -6.92 -5.80
C THR A 93 -14.98 -6.56 -4.77
N ASN A 94 -16.27 -6.73 -5.11
CA ASN A 94 -17.44 -6.49 -4.23
C ASN A 94 -17.50 -7.47 -3.02
N GLY A 95 -16.39 -7.69 -2.34
CA GLY A 95 -16.24 -8.59 -1.20
C GLY A 95 -15.49 -7.94 -0.04
N SER A 96 -15.22 -8.73 1.00
CA SER A 96 -14.45 -8.29 2.18
C SER A 96 -13.10 -7.68 1.76
N LEU A 97 -12.84 -6.44 2.19
CA LEU A 97 -11.59 -5.71 1.94
C LEU A 97 -10.36 -6.57 2.31
N ARG A 98 -10.46 -7.33 3.40
CA ARG A 98 -9.41 -8.26 3.85
C ARG A 98 -9.08 -9.33 2.81
N ARG A 99 -10.09 -9.96 2.21
CA ARG A 99 -9.87 -10.97 1.16
C ARG A 99 -9.29 -10.36 -0.12
N SER A 100 -9.79 -9.20 -0.51
CA SER A 100 -9.26 -8.47 -1.66
C SER A 100 -7.79 -8.12 -1.43
N TRP A 101 -7.45 -7.62 -0.23
CA TRP A 101 -6.08 -7.32 0.16
C TRP A 101 -5.17 -8.55 0.09
N GLU A 102 -5.54 -9.66 0.73
CA GLU A 102 -4.76 -10.89 0.73
C GLU A 102 -4.54 -11.48 -0.67
N HIS A 103 -5.55 -11.35 -1.53
CA HIS A 103 -5.42 -11.78 -2.93
C HIS A 103 -4.45 -10.89 -3.70
N THR A 104 -4.64 -9.57 -3.66
CA THR A 104 -3.78 -8.61 -4.34
C THR A 104 -2.34 -8.68 -3.84
N LEU A 105 -2.12 -8.78 -2.52
CA LEU A 105 -0.79 -8.89 -1.93
C LEU A 105 -0.06 -10.13 -2.44
N ARG A 106 -0.74 -11.29 -2.53
CA ARG A 106 -0.16 -12.51 -3.11
C ARG A 106 0.25 -12.31 -4.57
N VAL A 107 -0.61 -11.67 -5.37
CA VAL A 107 -0.30 -11.37 -6.77
C VAL A 107 0.91 -10.43 -6.86
N VAL A 108 0.93 -9.37 -6.05
CA VAL A 108 2.07 -8.42 -6.00
C VAL A 108 3.38 -9.14 -5.69
N THR A 109 3.40 -10.00 -4.66
CA THR A 109 4.60 -10.76 -4.30
C THR A 109 5.00 -11.79 -5.36
N GLY A 110 4.04 -12.29 -6.15
CA GLY A 110 4.30 -13.21 -7.26
C GLY A 110 4.86 -12.53 -8.50
N VAL A 111 4.36 -11.33 -8.83
CA VAL A 111 4.82 -10.53 -9.98
C VAL A 111 6.21 -9.93 -9.73
N HIS A 112 6.46 -9.50 -8.49
CA HIS A 112 7.71 -8.85 -8.11
C HIS A 112 8.45 -9.66 -7.05
N PRO A 113 9.05 -10.81 -7.43
CA PRO A 113 9.80 -11.64 -6.51
C PRO A 113 11.02 -10.86 -5.98
N GLY A 114 11.13 -10.76 -4.66
CA GLY A 114 12.20 -10.01 -3.99
C GLY A 114 11.81 -8.64 -3.44
N LEU A 115 10.56 -8.18 -3.63
CA LEU A 115 10.06 -7.05 -2.84
C LEU A 115 9.98 -7.42 -1.36
N GLY A 116 10.58 -6.57 -0.52
CA GLY A 116 10.40 -6.66 0.93
C GLY A 116 8.92 -6.49 1.33
N PRO A 117 8.49 -7.04 2.48
CA PRO A 117 7.08 -7.02 2.90
C PRO A 117 6.46 -5.61 2.94
N GLY A 118 7.21 -4.61 3.42
CA GLY A 118 6.76 -3.21 3.42
C GLY A 118 6.53 -2.67 2.01
N SER A 119 7.46 -2.95 1.09
CA SER A 119 7.32 -2.53 -0.31
C SER A 119 6.12 -3.20 -0.99
N ALA A 120 5.93 -4.50 -0.75
CA ALA A 120 4.78 -5.23 -1.28
C ALA A 120 3.45 -4.70 -0.72
N ALA A 121 3.39 -4.38 0.58
CA ALA A 121 2.22 -3.81 1.22
C ALA A 121 1.87 -2.41 0.67
N TYR A 122 2.84 -1.50 0.56
CA TYR A 122 2.61 -0.17 -0.02
C TYR A 122 2.24 -0.24 -1.50
N LEU A 123 2.88 -1.11 -2.28
CA LEU A 123 2.51 -1.31 -3.68
C LEU A 123 1.08 -1.87 -3.82
N THR A 124 0.69 -2.77 -2.93
CA THR A 124 -0.69 -3.28 -2.84
C THR A 124 -1.68 -2.15 -2.53
N ALA A 125 -1.40 -1.30 -1.54
CA ALA A 125 -2.25 -0.16 -1.21
C ALA A 125 -2.33 0.87 -2.35
N CYS A 126 -1.20 1.17 -3.02
CA CYS A 126 -1.17 2.01 -4.21
C CYS A 126 -2.04 1.43 -5.34
N TRP A 127 -2.05 0.10 -5.52
CA TRP A 127 -2.90 -0.55 -6.50
C TRP A 127 -4.40 -0.35 -6.23
N PHE A 128 -4.83 -0.45 -4.97
CA PHE A 128 -6.21 -0.18 -4.59
C PHE A 128 -6.64 1.27 -4.85
N ARG A 129 -5.71 2.23 -4.74
CA ARG A 129 -5.93 3.66 -4.99
C ARG A 129 -5.30 4.17 -6.29
N ARG A 130 -5.11 3.27 -7.27
CA ARG A 130 -4.26 3.55 -8.43
C ARG A 130 -4.65 4.80 -9.23
N ASP A 131 -5.93 5.16 -9.27
CA ASP A 131 -6.38 6.32 -10.06
C ASP A 131 -5.89 7.63 -9.41
N GLU A 132 -5.90 7.71 -8.07
CA GLU A 132 -5.37 8.85 -7.32
C GLU A 132 -3.84 8.86 -7.32
N VAL A 133 -3.23 7.69 -7.21
CA VAL A 133 -1.77 7.52 -7.27
C VAL A 133 -1.25 7.89 -8.66
N ASP A 134 -1.93 7.48 -9.73
CA ASP A 134 -1.59 7.83 -11.10
C ASP A 134 -1.70 9.33 -11.36
N ALA A 135 -2.72 9.99 -10.80
CA ALA A 135 -2.87 11.44 -10.90
C ALA A 135 -1.71 12.20 -10.23
N LEU A 136 -1.20 11.69 -9.10
CA LEU A 136 -0.06 12.28 -8.39
C LEU A 136 1.30 11.90 -9.00
N ALA A 137 1.41 10.72 -9.61
CA ALA A 137 2.64 10.24 -10.22
C ALA A 137 2.85 10.73 -11.66
N ALA A 138 1.84 11.40 -12.25
CA ALA A 138 1.97 12.00 -13.56
C ALA A 138 3.06 13.09 -13.57
N PRO A 139 3.93 13.13 -14.59
CA PRO A 139 5.02 14.09 -14.69
C PRO A 139 4.54 15.53 -14.95
#